data_AF-A0A6A6ZCB0-F1
#
_entry.id   AF-A0A6A6ZCB0-F1
#
_cell.length_a   1.000
_cell.length_b   1.000
_cell.length_c   1.000
_cell.angle_alpha   90.00
_cell.angle_beta   90.00
_cell.angle_gamma   90.00
#
_symmetry.space_group_name_H-M   'P 1'
#
loop_
_entity.id
_entity.type
_entity.pdbx_description
1 polymer ?
#
loop_
_entity_poly.entity_id
_entity_poly.type
_entity_poly.pdbx_seq_one_letter_code
_entity_poly.pdbx_strand_id
1 'polypeptide(L)'
;MLDKTTVEAKRLSQALHSFQVKNEVVREEDEDLRTSLNTKKKRPKKSKRLHLSQQKKFHSNAIFYSPSTIHEGFELEGQKEREKEAEQLQKKHQKELRKAHNIYQKQIAAEKREQRKRDSEAKKKEKDARVAERLAAKERKQQERDASTAQKSHNKANKASRTASRGAVKKTRRVVVQVVLQRVKQLHRCPRLLHPNSPRADGKSRFQRNSSSTN
;
A
#
# COMPACT_ATOMS: atom_id res chain seq x y z
N MET A 1 -6.19 2.70 92.38
CA MET A 1 -6.44 4.15 92.27
C MET A 1 -5.97 4.56 90.88
N LEU A 2 -6.85 5.01 90.00
CA LEU A 2 -6.44 5.51 88.67
C LEU A 2 -5.79 6.88 88.88
N ASP A 3 -4.58 7.07 88.36
CA ASP A 3 -3.84 8.32 88.51
C ASP A 3 -4.59 9.46 87.82
N LYS A 4 -4.89 10.53 88.58
CA LYS A 4 -5.71 11.67 88.15
C LYS A 4 -5.19 12.30 86.84
N THR A 5 -3.88 12.31 86.67
CA THR A 5 -3.18 12.79 85.47
C THR A 5 -3.59 12.03 84.21
N THR A 6 -3.83 10.72 84.30
CA THR A 6 -4.26 9.89 83.16
C THR A 6 -5.70 10.17 82.76
N VAL A 7 -6.56 10.52 83.71
CA VAL A 7 -7.97 10.88 83.47
C VAL A 7 -8.06 12.25 82.81
N GLU A 8 -7.27 13.22 83.28
CA GLU A 8 -7.20 14.56 82.69
C GLU A 8 -6.60 14.53 81.28
N ALA A 9 -5.55 13.75 81.04
CA ALA A 9 -4.97 13.57 79.71
C ALA A 9 -5.98 12.97 78.71
N LYS A 10 -6.77 11.98 79.15
CA LYS A 10 -7.84 11.40 78.32
C LYS A 10 -8.94 12.41 78.01
N ARG A 11 -9.35 13.23 78.99
CA ARG A 11 -10.34 14.30 78.77
C ARG A 11 -9.82 15.34 77.77
N LEU A 12 -8.56 15.73 77.88
CA LEU A 12 -7.93 16.67 76.94
C LEU A 12 -7.87 16.09 75.53
N SER A 13 -7.46 14.83 75.39
CA SER A 13 -7.42 14.13 74.10
C SER A 13 -8.82 14.04 73.46
N GLN A 14 -9.85 13.71 74.23
CA GLN A 14 -11.24 13.67 73.76
C GLN A 14 -11.74 15.06 73.35
N ALA A 15 -11.43 16.10 74.12
CA ALA A 15 -11.80 17.47 73.79
C ALA A 15 -11.12 17.95 72.50
N LEU A 16 -9.83 17.69 72.34
CA LEU A 16 -9.09 18.00 71.11
C LEU A 16 -9.68 17.27 69.90
N HIS A 17 -9.96 15.98 70.03
CA HIS A 17 -10.58 15.20 68.95
C HIS A 17 -11.97 15.76 68.58
N SER A 18 -12.79 16.07 69.58
CA SER A 18 -14.11 16.67 69.36
C SER A 18 -14.03 18.02 68.65
N PHE A 19 -12.99 18.81 68.93
CA PHE A 19 -12.76 20.10 68.29
C PHE A 19 -12.26 19.95 66.85
N GLN A 20 -11.38 18.97 66.62
CA GLN A 20 -10.91 18.62 65.27
C GLN A 20 -12.06 18.21 64.36
N VAL A 21 -12.90 17.26 64.82
CA VAL A 21 -14.07 16.79 64.05
C VAL A 21 -15.04 17.94 63.75
N LYS A 22 -15.34 18.80 64.74
CA LYS A 22 -16.21 19.96 64.52
C LYS A 22 -15.64 20.94 63.47
N ASN A 23 -14.34 21.21 63.51
CA ASN A 23 -13.70 22.08 62.53
C ASN A 23 -13.64 21.45 61.13
N GLU A 24 -13.54 20.13 61.01
CA GLU A 24 -13.64 19.44 59.73
C GLU A 24 -15.04 19.60 59.13
N VAL A 25 -16.09 19.29 59.91
CA VAL A 25 -17.49 19.44 59.47
C VAL A 25 -17.79 20.87 59.02
N VAL A 26 -17.39 21.88 59.81
CA VAL A 26 -17.62 23.29 59.44
C VAL A 26 -16.88 23.67 58.15
N ARG A 27 -15.66 23.16 57.92
CA ARG A 27 -14.91 23.44 56.69
C ARG A 27 -15.59 22.81 55.47
N GLU A 28 -16.05 21.58 55.58
CA GLU A 28 -16.78 20.88 54.51
C GLU A 28 -18.09 21.60 54.21
N GLU A 29 -18.86 21.99 55.22
CA GLU A 29 -20.10 22.75 55.06
C GLU A 29 -19.86 24.11 54.38
N ASP A 30 -18.83 24.85 54.78
CA ASP A 30 -18.45 26.12 54.16
C ASP A 30 -18.04 25.92 52.69
N GLU A 31 -17.31 24.85 52.37
CA GLU A 31 -16.95 24.50 51.00
C GLU A 31 -18.19 24.13 50.17
N ASP A 32 -19.09 23.30 50.69
CA ASP A 32 -20.33 22.90 50.04
C ASP A 32 -21.27 24.10 49.78
N LEU A 33 -21.39 25.01 50.75
CA LEU A 33 -22.16 26.24 50.57
C LEU A 33 -21.54 27.14 49.51
N ARG A 34 -20.20 27.28 49.50
CA ARG A 34 -19.50 28.06 48.47
C ARG A 34 -19.64 27.43 47.09
N THR A 35 -19.55 26.12 46.95
CA THR A 35 -19.75 25.43 45.67
C THR A 35 -21.20 25.57 45.20
N SER A 36 -22.18 25.39 46.07
CA SER A 36 -23.61 25.60 45.78
C SER A 36 -23.93 27.04 45.36
N LEU A 37 -23.34 28.05 46.02
CA LEU A 37 -23.48 29.44 45.60
C LEU A 37 -22.80 29.72 44.25
N ASN A 38 -21.63 29.14 44.00
CA ASN A 38 -20.90 29.32 42.75
C ASN A 38 -21.58 28.62 41.56
N THR A 39 -22.22 27.47 41.76
CA THR A 39 -23.00 26.79 40.72
C THR A 39 -24.23 27.59 40.29
N LYS A 40 -24.91 28.27 41.23
CA LYS A 40 -26.05 29.16 40.92
C LYS A 40 -25.64 30.39 40.10
N LYS A 41 -24.43 30.93 40.30
CA LYS A 41 -23.94 32.12 39.58
C LYS A 41 -23.53 31.86 38.12
N LYS A 42 -23.34 30.60 37.71
CA LYS A 42 -22.71 30.24 36.43
C LYS A 42 -23.64 29.68 35.36
N ARG A 43 -24.97 29.72 35.48
CA ARG A 43 -25.82 29.35 34.33
C ARG A 43 -25.80 30.52 33.34
N PRO A 44 -25.03 30.47 32.23
CA PRO A 44 -25.12 31.53 31.26
C PRO A 44 -26.54 31.49 30.71
N LYS A 45 -27.31 32.56 30.90
CA LYS A 45 -28.61 32.72 30.26
C LYS A 45 -28.37 32.96 28.76
N LYS A 46 -27.88 31.94 28.06
CA LYS A 46 -27.92 31.88 26.60
C LYS A 46 -29.36 31.57 26.25
N SER A 47 -30.17 32.61 26.12
CA SER A 47 -31.46 32.47 25.46
C SER A 47 -31.17 32.11 24.00
N LYS A 48 -31.41 30.85 23.63
CA LYS A 48 -31.45 30.48 22.22
C LYS A 48 -32.68 31.17 21.65
N ARG A 49 -32.49 31.96 20.60
CA ARG A 49 -33.62 32.65 19.95
C ARG A 49 -34.43 31.59 19.21
N LEU A 50 -35.69 31.43 19.61
CA LEU A 50 -36.63 30.57 18.91
C LEU A 50 -36.81 31.12 17.50
N HIS A 51 -36.69 30.25 16.50
CA HIS A 51 -36.80 30.66 15.11
C HIS A 51 -38.29 30.73 14.72
N LEU A 52 -38.91 31.87 15.00
CA LEU A 52 -40.29 32.15 14.63
C LEU A 52 -40.36 32.63 13.19
N SER A 53 -41.22 32.03 12.37
CA SER A 53 -41.43 32.46 10.99
C SER A 53 -42.16 33.82 10.98
N GLN A 54 -41.55 34.85 10.40
CA GLN A 54 -42.19 36.15 10.27
C GLN A 54 -43.07 36.15 9.02
N GLN A 55 -44.38 36.37 9.16
CA GLN A 55 -45.22 36.61 7.99
C GLN A 55 -44.87 37.97 7.39
N LYS A 56 -44.52 37.98 6.09
CA LYS A 56 -44.00 39.16 5.35
C LYS A 56 -44.95 40.38 5.31
N LYS A 57 -46.20 40.25 5.76
CA LYS A 57 -47.26 41.25 5.57
C LYS A 57 -47.30 42.36 6.63
N PHE A 58 -46.62 42.21 7.77
CA PHE A 58 -46.72 43.17 8.88
C PHE A 58 -45.39 43.90 9.11
N HIS A 59 -45.40 45.24 8.98
CA HIS A 59 -44.22 46.11 9.13
C HIS A 59 -44.33 47.05 10.35
N SER A 60 -45.04 46.64 11.40
CA SER A 60 -45.07 47.38 12.66
C SER A 60 -43.85 47.07 13.53
N ASN A 61 -43.39 48.07 14.30
CA ASN A 61 -42.22 47.95 15.18
C ASN A 61 -42.41 46.97 16.35
N ALA A 62 -43.65 46.57 16.66
CA ALA A 62 -43.98 45.51 17.60
C ALA A 62 -44.61 44.32 16.85
N ILE A 63 -44.06 43.13 17.06
CA ILE A 63 -44.56 41.87 16.48
C ILE A 63 -45.13 41.04 17.63
N PHE A 64 -46.44 40.81 17.62
CA PHE A 64 -47.11 39.90 18.54
C PHE A 64 -47.13 38.50 17.92
N TYR A 65 -46.61 37.52 18.66
CA TYR A 65 -46.66 36.12 18.27
C TYR A 65 -47.83 35.42 18.94
N SER A 66 -48.60 34.66 18.18
CA SER A 66 -49.62 33.78 18.76
C SER A 66 -48.95 32.55 19.39
N PRO A 67 -49.55 31.93 20.42
CA PRO A 67 -49.02 30.70 21.01
C PRO A 67 -48.72 29.60 19.99
N SER A 68 -49.53 29.48 18.93
CA SER A 68 -49.31 28.51 17.86
C SER A 68 -47.99 28.75 17.10
N THR A 69 -47.66 30.00 16.77
CA THR A 69 -46.39 30.32 16.10
C THR A 69 -45.17 29.98 16.95
N ILE A 70 -45.31 30.04 18.28
CA ILE A 70 -44.28 29.63 19.23
C ILE A 70 -44.12 28.11 19.19
N HIS A 71 -45.22 27.35 19.17
CA HIS A 71 -45.17 25.89 19.06
C HIS A 71 -44.50 25.44 17.76
N GLU A 72 -44.89 26.03 16.62
CA GLU A 72 -44.25 25.77 15.32
C GLU A 72 -42.74 26.05 15.36
N GLY A 73 -42.31 27.12 16.03
CA GLY A 73 -40.90 27.42 16.22
C GLY A 73 -40.13 26.30 16.92
N PHE A 74 -40.73 25.68 17.95
CA PHE A 74 -40.14 24.55 18.66
C PHE A 74 -40.09 23.29 17.80
N GLU A 75 -41.13 23.01 17.03
CA GLU A 75 -41.16 21.87 16.12
C GLU A 75 -40.09 21.98 15.04
N LEU A 76 -39.95 23.15 14.41
CA LEU A 76 -38.91 23.41 13.41
C LEU A 76 -37.50 23.28 14.00
N GLU A 77 -37.31 23.72 15.25
CA GLU A 77 -36.03 23.56 15.94
C GLU A 77 -35.72 22.08 16.22
N GLY A 78 -36.72 21.32 16.68
CA GLY A 78 -36.60 19.88 16.87
C GLY A 78 -36.31 19.13 15.56
N GLN A 79 -36.96 19.52 14.46
CA GLN A 79 -36.68 18.96 13.13
C GLN A 79 -35.25 19.26 12.68
N LYS A 80 -34.79 20.51 12.81
CA LYS A 80 -33.40 20.89 12.48
C LYS A 80 -32.37 20.13 13.30
N GLU A 81 -32.66 19.83 14.57
CA GLU A 81 -31.77 19.04 15.41
C GLU A 81 -31.70 17.58 14.94
N ARG A 82 -32.85 16.97 14.65
CA ARG A 82 -32.92 15.61 14.06
C ARG A 82 -32.20 15.53 12.70
N GLU A 83 -32.38 16.52 11.85
CA GLU A 83 -31.69 16.61 10.55
C GLU A 83 -30.17 16.69 10.72
N LYS A 84 -29.69 17.51 11.67
CA LYS A 84 -28.25 17.60 11.98
C LYS A 84 -27.70 16.29 12.51
N GLU A 85 -28.44 15.60 13.38
CA GLU A 85 -28.06 14.29 13.90
C GLU A 85 -28.00 13.25 12.77
N ALA A 86 -28.99 13.23 11.89
CA ALA A 86 -29.03 12.37 10.72
C ALA A 86 -27.86 12.66 9.77
N GLU A 87 -27.56 13.93 9.49
CA GLU A 87 -26.43 14.34 8.65
C GLU A 87 -25.09 13.93 9.28
N GLN A 88 -24.95 14.07 10.59
CA GLN A 88 -23.75 13.61 11.31
C GLN A 88 -23.59 12.09 11.21
N LEU A 89 -24.68 11.34 11.35
CA LEU A 89 -24.67 9.88 11.21
C LEU A 89 -24.28 9.48 9.78
N GLN A 90 -24.85 10.13 8.76
CA GLN A 90 -24.47 9.91 7.36
C GLN A 90 -23.00 10.22 7.10
N LYS A 91 -22.48 11.34 7.63
CA LYS A 91 -21.06 11.69 7.52
C LYS A 91 -20.15 10.65 8.17
N LYS A 92 -20.54 10.06 9.31
CA LYS A 92 -19.81 8.96 9.96
C LYS A 92 -19.77 7.74 9.05
N HIS A 93 -20.93 7.32 8.54
CA HIS A 93 -21.04 6.18 7.63
C HIS A 93 -20.21 6.37 6.35
N GLN A 94 -20.27 7.54 5.72
CA GLN A 94 -19.44 7.87 4.55
C GLN A 94 -17.95 7.82 4.87
N LYS A 95 -17.52 8.27 6.06
CA LYS A 95 -16.11 8.16 6.48
C LYS A 95 -15.68 6.70 6.63
N GLU A 96 -16.55 5.83 7.14
CA GLU A 96 -16.27 4.39 7.26
C GLU A 96 -16.13 3.73 5.88
N LEU A 97 -17.06 4.00 4.96
CA LEU A 97 -16.97 3.52 3.59
C LEU A 97 -15.69 3.97 2.89
N ARG A 98 -15.30 5.25 3.05
CA ARG A 98 -14.04 5.78 2.50
C ARG A 98 -12.82 5.08 3.09
N LYS A 99 -12.82 4.80 4.39
CA LYS A 99 -11.72 4.05 5.04
C LYS A 99 -11.64 2.63 4.48
N ALA A 100 -12.77 1.92 4.38
CA ALA A 100 -12.83 0.57 3.84
C ALA A 100 -12.32 0.53 2.38
N HIS A 101 -12.78 1.46 1.54
CA HIS A 101 -12.31 1.60 0.16
C HIS A 101 -10.80 1.85 0.10
N ASN A 102 -10.27 2.74 0.93
CA ASN A 102 -8.83 3.02 0.98
C ASN A 102 -8.00 1.80 1.41
N ILE A 103 -8.49 1.00 2.35
CA ILE A 103 -7.84 -0.25 2.77
C ILE A 103 -7.82 -1.24 1.60
N TYR A 104 -8.96 -1.43 0.93
CA TYR A 104 -9.06 -2.32 -0.23
C TYR A 104 -8.11 -1.90 -1.37
N GLN A 105 -8.05 -0.60 -1.70
CA GLN A 105 -7.13 -0.09 -2.70
C GLN A 105 -5.65 -0.29 -2.31
N LYS A 106 -5.33 -0.16 -1.01
CA LYS A 106 -3.97 -0.45 -0.52
C LYS A 106 -3.62 -1.93 -0.67
N GLN A 107 -4.56 -2.84 -0.43
CA GLN A 107 -4.35 -4.28 -0.64
C GLN A 107 -4.06 -4.58 -2.11
N ILE A 108 -4.89 -4.06 -3.03
CA ILE A 108 -4.65 -4.20 -4.49
C ILE A 108 -3.28 -3.63 -4.88
N ALA A 109 -2.92 -2.45 -4.36
CA ALA A 109 -1.64 -1.84 -4.65
C ALA A 109 -0.45 -2.66 -4.11
N ALA A 110 -0.60 -3.27 -2.93
CA ALA A 110 0.40 -4.16 -2.34
C ALA A 110 0.59 -5.43 -3.18
N GLU A 111 -0.51 -6.09 -3.57
CA GLU A 111 -0.46 -7.26 -4.45
C GLU A 111 0.23 -6.95 -5.79
N LYS A 112 -0.11 -5.82 -6.42
CA LYS A 112 0.55 -5.37 -7.65
C LYS A 112 2.04 -5.11 -7.46
N ARG A 113 2.46 -4.60 -6.29
CA ARG A 113 3.89 -4.41 -5.97
C ARG A 113 4.60 -5.75 -5.81
N GLU A 114 3.99 -6.70 -5.13
CA GLU A 114 4.55 -8.05 -4.96
C GLU A 114 4.67 -8.79 -6.30
N GLN A 115 3.67 -8.69 -7.18
CA GLN A 115 3.76 -9.21 -8.54
C GLN A 115 4.95 -8.60 -9.30
N ARG A 116 5.13 -7.27 -9.26
CA ARG A 116 6.28 -6.61 -9.90
C ARG A 116 7.63 -7.07 -9.35
N LYS A 117 7.73 -7.31 -8.03
CA LYS A 117 8.95 -7.85 -7.43
C LYS A 117 9.25 -9.24 -7.96
N ARG A 118 8.25 -10.14 -7.96
CA ARG A 118 8.39 -11.49 -8.52
C ARG A 118 8.81 -11.47 -9.99
N ASP A 119 8.20 -10.59 -10.79
CA ASP A 119 8.57 -10.42 -12.21
C ASP A 119 10.00 -9.89 -12.37
N SER A 120 10.44 -8.97 -11.50
CA SER A 120 11.79 -8.44 -11.50
C SER A 120 12.82 -9.51 -11.12
N GLU A 121 12.52 -10.31 -10.09
CA GLU A 121 13.36 -11.43 -9.66
C GLU A 121 13.44 -12.52 -10.72
N ALA A 122 12.32 -12.88 -11.36
CA ALA A 122 12.29 -13.83 -12.46
C ALA A 122 13.17 -13.32 -13.63
N LYS A 123 13.05 -12.05 -14.00
CA LYS A 123 13.90 -11.43 -15.04
C LYS A 123 15.38 -11.40 -14.66
N LYS A 124 15.72 -11.20 -13.39
CA LYS A 124 17.12 -11.28 -12.91
C LYS A 124 17.65 -12.70 -13.03
N LYS A 125 16.91 -13.69 -12.51
CA LYS A 125 17.28 -15.12 -12.61
C LYS A 125 17.44 -15.58 -14.05
N GLU A 126 16.55 -15.15 -14.95
CA GLU A 126 16.65 -15.46 -16.38
C GLU A 126 17.93 -14.86 -17.01
N LYS A 127 18.23 -13.59 -16.69
CA LYS A 127 19.47 -12.95 -17.16
C LYS A 127 20.71 -13.66 -16.62
N ASP A 128 20.73 -14.00 -15.33
CA ASP A 128 21.84 -14.68 -14.69
C ASP A 128 22.04 -16.08 -15.29
N ALA A 129 20.95 -16.83 -15.49
CA ALA A 129 20.98 -18.13 -16.18
C ALA A 129 21.50 -18.01 -17.62
N ARG A 130 21.07 -17.00 -18.37
CA ARG A 130 21.55 -16.74 -19.73
C ARG A 130 23.03 -16.38 -19.78
N VAL A 131 23.52 -15.64 -18.77
CA VAL A 131 24.95 -15.35 -18.63
C VAL A 131 25.74 -16.61 -18.30
N ALA A 132 25.26 -17.42 -17.35
CA ALA A 132 25.88 -18.69 -16.98
C ALA A 132 25.92 -19.68 -18.15
N GLU A 133 24.84 -19.82 -18.92
CA GLU A 133 24.78 -20.64 -20.12
C GLU A 133 25.81 -20.18 -21.16
N ARG A 134 25.92 -18.87 -21.38
CA ARG A 134 26.90 -18.30 -22.31
C ARG A 134 28.34 -18.55 -21.84
N LEU A 135 28.61 -18.49 -20.54
CA LEU A 135 29.93 -18.80 -19.97
C LEU A 135 30.25 -20.29 -20.13
N ALA A 136 29.33 -21.18 -19.77
CA ALA A 136 29.49 -22.63 -19.96
C ALA A 136 29.70 -23.00 -21.44
N ALA A 137 28.99 -22.34 -22.36
CA ALA A 137 29.19 -22.55 -23.80
C ALA A 137 30.57 -22.07 -24.29
N LYS A 138 31.10 -20.98 -23.72
CA LYS A 138 32.46 -20.51 -24.02
C LYS A 138 33.50 -21.50 -23.49
N GLU A 139 33.34 -21.99 -22.26
CA GLU A 139 34.23 -22.98 -21.66
C GLU A 139 34.25 -24.29 -22.44
N ARG A 140 33.08 -24.82 -22.85
CA ARG A 140 32.99 -26.01 -23.71
C ARG A 140 33.74 -25.82 -25.02
N LYS A 141 33.52 -24.68 -25.70
CA LYS A 141 34.25 -24.36 -26.95
C LYS A 141 35.76 -24.25 -26.72
N GLN A 142 36.19 -23.74 -25.57
CA GLN A 142 37.61 -23.65 -25.23
C GLN A 142 38.19 -25.04 -25.00
N GLN A 143 37.53 -25.90 -24.22
CA GLN A 143 37.92 -27.29 -24.00
C GLN A 143 38.01 -28.08 -25.31
N GLU A 144 37.06 -27.92 -26.23
CA GLU A 144 37.10 -28.55 -27.56
C GLU A 144 38.31 -28.08 -28.39
N ARG A 145 38.63 -26.78 -28.34
CA ARG A 145 39.82 -26.21 -29.01
C ARG A 145 41.10 -26.75 -28.40
N ASP A 146 41.18 -26.83 -27.09
CA ASP A 146 42.35 -27.32 -26.36
C ASP A 146 42.55 -28.81 -26.63
N ALA A 147 41.48 -29.62 -26.60
CA ALA A 147 41.49 -31.03 -26.96
C ALA A 147 41.91 -31.25 -28.43
N SER A 148 41.38 -30.46 -29.37
CA SER A 148 41.79 -30.52 -30.79
C SER A 148 43.25 -30.15 -30.96
N THR A 149 43.75 -29.14 -30.24
CA THR A 149 45.14 -28.71 -30.28
C THR A 149 46.08 -29.77 -29.72
N ALA A 150 45.72 -30.40 -28.59
CA ALA A 150 46.44 -31.53 -27.99
C ALA A 150 46.47 -32.75 -28.92
N GLN A 151 45.35 -33.07 -29.58
CA GLN A 151 45.30 -34.16 -30.56
C GLN A 151 46.20 -33.87 -31.77
N LYS A 152 46.21 -32.63 -32.27
CA LYS A 152 47.08 -32.20 -33.38
C LYS A 152 48.56 -32.28 -33.00
N SER A 153 48.95 -31.89 -31.78
CA SER A 153 50.34 -31.98 -31.32
C SER A 153 50.79 -33.44 -31.15
N HIS A 154 49.96 -34.29 -30.54
CA HIS A 154 50.21 -35.74 -30.41
C HIS A 154 50.36 -36.41 -31.79
N ASN A 155 49.49 -36.07 -32.76
CA ASN A 155 49.59 -36.60 -34.13
C ASN A 155 50.87 -36.12 -34.85
N LYS A 156 51.33 -34.89 -34.62
CA LYS A 156 52.62 -34.41 -35.15
C LYS A 156 53.81 -35.16 -34.54
N ALA A 157 53.83 -35.37 -33.23
CA ALA A 157 54.86 -36.13 -32.54
C ALA A 157 54.89 -37.59 -33.04
N ASN A 158 53.73 -38.21 -33.23
CA ASN A 158 53.62 -39.56 -33.79
C ASN A 158 53.96 -39.64 -35.29
N LYS A 159 53.77 -38.56 -36.04
CA LYS A 159 54.22 -38.48 -37.44
C LYS A 159 55.74 -38.39 -37.53
N ALA A 160 56.37 -37.60 -36.64
CA ALA A 160 57.83 -37.47 -36.56
C ALA A 160 58.51 -38.80 -36.19
N SER A 161 57.96 -39.53 -35.20
CA SER A 161 58.45 -40.87 -34.83
C SER A 161 58.20 -41.92 -35.93
N ARG A 162 57.07 -41.84 -36.65
CA ARG A 162 56.79 -42.71 -37.82
C ARG A 162 57.64 -42.39 -39.06
N THR A 163 58.10 -41.15 -39.23
CA THR A 163 59.07 -40.80 -40.29
C THR A 163 60.48 -41.20 -39.91
N ALA A 164 60.82 -41.22 -38.61
CA ALA A 164 62.10 -41.73 -38.12
C ALA A 164 62.20 -43.27 -38.21
N SER A 165 61.09 -43.99 -38.10
CA SER A 165 61.05 -45.46 -38.23
C SER A 165 60.80 -45.99 -39.65
N ARG A 166 60.48 -45.11 -40.62
CA ARG A 166 60.37 -45.48 -42.04
C ARG A 166 61.65 -45.11 -42.78
N GLY A 167 62.61 -46.03 -42.76
CA GLY A 167 63.70 -46.05 -43.74
C GLY A 167 63.15 -45.98 -45.18
N ALA A 168 63.93 -45.36 -46.06
CA ALA A 168 63.54 -44.98 -47.42
C ALA A 168 62.92 -46.13 -48.23
N VAL A 169 61.58 -46.14 -48.36
CA VAL A 169 60.89 -46.98 -49.34
C VAL A 169 60.69 -46.16 -50.62
N LYS A 170 61.31 -46.64 -51.70
CA LYS A 170 61.30 -46.06 -53.05
C LYS A 170 59.86 -45.90 -53.57
N LYS A 171 59.54 -44.71 -54.08
CA LYS A 171 58.25 -44.42 -54.73
C LYS A 171 58.23 -45.04 -56.14
N THR A 172 57.34 -46.00 -56.37
CA THR A 172 56.90 -46.35 -57.73
C THR A 172 55.74 -45.45 -58.14
N ARG A 173 55.90 -44.77 -59.30
CA ARG A 173 54.84 -44.03 -59.98
C ARG A 173 53.73 -45.01 -60.38
N ARG A 174 52.50 -44.77 -59.93
CA ARG A 174 51.29 -45.26 -60.63
C ARG A 174 50.41 -44.06 -60.96
N VAL A 175 50.27 -43.87 -62.27
CA VAL A 175 49.28 -43.01 -62.91
C VAL A 175 47.91 -43.64 -62.68
N VAL A 176 46.95 -42.90 -62.12
CA VAL A 176 45.52 -43.22 -62.25
C VAL A 176 44.80 -41.94 -62.62
N VAL A 177 44.24 -41.98 -63.81
CA VAL A 177 43.42 -40.98 -64.49
C VAL A 177 41.95 -41.17 -64.08
N GLN A 178 41.24 -40.05 -63.91
CA GLN A 178 39.76 -39.91 -63.80
C GLN A 178 39.13 -40.57 -62.55
N VAL A 179 38.30 -39.89 -61.73
CA VAL A 179 37.04 -39.21 -62.06
C VAL A 179 36.78 -38.11 -61.00
N VAL A 180 36.97 -36.84 -61.35
CA VAL A 180 36.35 -35.71 -60.63
C VAL A 180 35.88 -34.70 -61.67
N LEU A 181 34.83 -35.06 -62.39
CA LEU A 181 34.13 -34.14 -63.28
C LEU A 181 32.63 -34.41 -63.24
N GLN A 182 32.08 -34.44 -62.02
CA GLN A 182 30.63 -34.42 -61.78
C GLN A 182 30.32 -33.99 -60.34
N ARG A 183 30.82 -32.82 -59.87
CA ARG A 183 30.26 -32.17 -58.66
C ARG A 183 30.56 -30.66 -58.49
N VAL A 184 30.88 -29.96 -59.58
CA VAL A 184 31.07 -28.48 -59.57
C VAL A 184 29.86 -27.73 -60.15
N LYS A 185 28.80 -28.42 -60.58
CA LYS A 185 27.56 -27.80 -61.08
C LYS A 185 26.36 -27.85 -60.11
N GLN A 186 26.59 -27.82 -58.78
CA GLN A 186 25.48 -27.70 -57.82
C GLN A 186 25.69 -26.71 -56.65
N LEU A 187 26.71 -25.85 -56.68
CA LEU A 187 26.91 -24.82 -55.64
C LEU A 187 26.92 -23.38 -56.18
N HIS A 188 26.14 -23.12 -57.23
CA HIS A 188 25.77 -21.75 -57.63
C HIS A 188 24.27 -21.53 -57.47
N ARG A 189 23.76 -21.66 -56.24
CA ARG A 189 22.48 -21.06 -55.85
C ARG A 189 22.45 -20.78 -54.36
N CYS A 190 22.87 -19.58 -54.00
CA CYS A 190 22.29 -18.83 -52.90
C CYS A 190 22.00 -17.42 -53.46
N PRO A 191 21.10 -16.61 -52.88
CA PRO A 191 19.97 -16.90 -51.99
C PRO A 191 18.68 -16.19 -52.47
N ARG A 192 17.49 -16.57 -51.96
CA ARG A 192 16.36 -15.63 -51.92
C ARG A 192 15.55 -15.82 -50.66
N LEU A 193 15.77 -14.91 -49.72
CA LEU A 193 14.98 -14.67 -48.53
C LEU A 193 13.56 -14.25 -48.94
N LEU A 194 12.55 -15.03 -48.58
CA LEU A 194 11.18 -14.56 -48.43
C LEU A 194 10.53 -15.39 -47.33
N HIS A 195 10.27 -14.75 -46.18
CA HIS A 195 9.26 -15.14 -45.21
C HIS A 195 8.56 -13.86 -44.71
N PRO A 196 7.32 -13.97 -44.23
CA PRO A 196 6.24 -13.10 -44.66
C PRO A 196 5.97 -11.90 -43.75
N ASN A 197 5.45 -10.83 -44.37
CA ASN A 197 4.87 -9.69 -43.69
C ASN A 197 3.74 -10.12 -42.75
N SER A 198 3.89 -9.79 -41.47
CA SER A 198 2.82 -9.83 -40.48
C SER A 198 1.85 -8.66 -40.72
N PRO A 199 0.52 -8.85 -40.55
CA PRO A 199 -0.45 -7.76 -40.65
C PRO A 199 -0.34 -6.81 -39.47
N ARG A 200 -0.32 -5.50 -39.76
CA ARG A 200 -0.47 -4.43 -38.77
C ARG A 200 -1.89 -4.47 -38.21
N ALA A 201 -2.01 -4.71 -36.91
CA ALA A 201 -3.24 -4.50 -36.17
C ALA A 201 -3.32 -3.03 -35.74
N ASP A 202 -3.94 -2.19 -36.58
CA ASP A 202 -4.35 -0.83 -36.20
C ASP A 202 -5.62 -0.91 -35.35
N GLY A 203 -5.44 -1.20 -34.06
CA GLY A 203 -6.51 -1.17 -33.05
C GLY A 203 -6.81 0.24 -32.58
N LYS A 204 -7.39 1.11 -33.42
CA LYS A 204 -8.08 2.32 -32.96
C LYS A 204 -9.48 1.93 -32.48
N SER A 205 -9.59 1.44 -31.25
CA SER A 205 -10.88 1.38 -30.56
C SER A 205 -11.30 2.81 -30.22
N ARG A 206 -12.29 3.30 -30.96
CA ARG A 206 -13.00 4.53 -30.68
C ARG A 206 -13.80 4.31 -29.40
N PHE A 207 -13.29 4.84 -28.30
CA PHE A 207 -13.96 4.86 -27.00
C PHE A 207 -15.31 5.57 -27.16
N GLN A 208 -16.41 4.84 -27.16
CA GLN A 208 -17.73 5.42 -26.99
C GLN A 208 -17.83 5.95 -25.56
N ARG A 209 -17.97 7.27 -25.43
CA ARG A 209 -18.41 7.89 -24.17
C ARG A 209 -19.91 7.72 -24.09
N ASN A 210 -20.33 6.79 -23.23
CA ASN A 210 -21.69 6.74 -22.72
C ASN A 210 -21.91 8.00 -21.87
N SER A 211 -22.67 8.95 -22.40
CA SER A 211 -23.31 9.99 -21.60
C SER A 211 -24.63 9.43 -21.11
N SER A 212 -24.63 8.90 -19.89
CA SER A 212 -25.83 8.58 -19.14
C SER A 212 -25.78 9.22 -17.77
N SER A 213 -26.72 10.15 -17.58
CA SER A 213 -27.46 10.42 -16.34
C SER A 213 -26.72 11.08 -15.16
N THR A 214 -27.13 12.33 -14.90
CA THR A 214 -27.59 12.73 -13.57
C THR A 214 -28.80 13.64 -13.74
N ASN A 215 -29.97 13.13 -13.35
CA ASN A 215 -31.07 13.92 -12.78
C ASN A 215 -30.68 14.40 -11.38
#